data_AF-A0A8J6SVP9-F1
#
_entry.id   AF-A0A8J6SVP9-F1
#
_cell.length_a   1.000
_cell.length_b   1.000
_cell.length_c   1.000
_cell.angle_alpha   90.00
_cell.angle_beta   90.00
_cell.angle_gamma   90.00
#
_symmetry.space_group_name_H-M   'P 1'
#
loop_
_entity.id
_entity.type
_entity.pdbx_description
1 polymer ?
#
loop_
_entity_poly.entity_id
_entity_poly.type
_entity_poly.pdbx_seq_one_letter_code
_entity_poly.pdbx_strand_id
1 'polypeptide(L)'
;MTGQSSRKAVLRQVSTSQPEANSLLHFLSPTSEVLIGRDPRCQIVLDSLSYGSVSRQHAKVHLAPAQVSGQPLSWQLCDLGSANGTYLNGQRLQGCRTLREGDRIVLGQNGAQFIFEYQVIEGSPTADFPPIPQPVVFPGAYSATARPDTQAGLNATPAADGVTLSQLFPIVSTGRDLTRKAYLIPGSIIVCAVVLMFASIGNTILFNLLLALLLAGGAYYFIYQLCGKHKPWWLLVGSAILTMLLLLSPVLNVFIFVFRGVLPGNVPEDIESISFPVLLIRMFFGAGLMEELLKAIPIFVAYAWGNRLRSPQRERIGVWEPLDGILLGAASAAGFTILETLGQYVPGIVNQVSIQFGDGLAEVYAIQLLIPRILGSVAGHMAYSGYFGYFIGLSILKPSKRWQILGVGYLTASALHALWNATGVLNLLILTLVGVMSYAFLAAAILKARTLSPTRSQNFATRFSRLP
;
A
#
# COMPACT_ATOMS: atom_id res chain seq x y z
N MET A 1 53.55 25.58 -2.90
CA MET A 1 52.09 25.37 -3.04
C MET A 1 51.64 24.33 -2.02
N THR A 2 51.26 24.75 -0.82
CA THR A 2 50.64 23.85 0.18
C THR A 2 49.14 23.97 0.04
N GLY A 3 48.50 23.04 -0.67
CA GLY A 3 47.04 22.99 -0.79
C GLY A 3 46.43 22.92 0.61
N GLN A 4 45.69 23.95 0.99
CA GLN A 4 45.08 24.02 2.32
C GLN A 4 43.90 23.04 2.34
N SER A 5 44.14 21.86 2.90
CA SER A 5 43.12 20.85 3.17
C SER A 5 42.00 21.47 4.02
N SER A 6 40.80 21.58 3.46
CA SER A 6 39.62 22.02 4.21
C SER A 6 38.99 20.81 4.89
N ARG A 7 38.93 20.81 6.22
CA ARG A 7 38.25 19.77 6.99
C ARG A 7 36.76 20.09 7.11
N LYS A 8 35.88 19.21 6.63
CA LYS A 8 34.43 19.32 6.81
C LYS A 8 33.94 18.28 7.81
N ALA A 9 33.07 18.70 8.73
CA ALA A 9 32.43 17.79 9.68
C ALA A 9 31.33 16.96 9.00
N VAL A 10 31.30 15.67 9.31
CA VAL A 10 30.33 14.71 8.77
C VAL A 10 29.77 13.82 9.87
N LEU A 11 28.53 13.38 9.68
CA LEU A 11 27.95 12.25 10.40
C LEU A 11 27.93 11.04 9.47
N ARG A 12 28.69 10.01 9.81
CA ARG A 12 28.71 8.74 9.10
C ARG A 12 27.71 7.79 9.72
N GLN A 13 26.68 7.39 8.98
CA GLN A 13 25.69 6.43 9.46
C GLN A 13 26.28 5.01 9.43
N VAL A 14 26.21 4.30 10.56
CA VAL A 14 26.70 2.93 10.71
C VAL A 14 25.54 1.97 10.54
N SER A 15 25.61 1.09 9.53
CA SER A 15 24.64 0.01 9.35
C SER A 15 24.89 -1.11 10.36
N THR A 16 23.83 -1.60 11.02
CA THR A 16 23.91 -2.73 11.97
C THR A 16 23.95 -4.09 11.27
N SER A 17 23.64 -4.18 9.97
CA SER A 17 23.58 -5.45 9.24
C SER A 17 24.87 -5.81 8.48
N GLN A 18 25.71 -4.84 8.11
CA GLN A 18 26.99 -5.08 7.42
C GLN A 18 28.00 -3.94 7.70
N PRO A 19 29.15 -4.20 8.35
CA PRO A 19 30.13 -3.16 8.70
C PRO A 19 30.87 -2.52 7.50
N GLU A 20 30.91 -3.18 6.34
CA GLU A 20 31.77 -2.81 5.20
C GLU A 20 31.01 -2.34 3.94
N ALA A 21 29.68 -2.31 3.95
CA ALA A 21 28.87 -1.86 2.81
C ALA A 21 28.42 -0.39 2.97
N ASN A 22 28.90 0.49 2.08
CA ASN A 22 28.45 1.88 1.84
C ASN A 22 27.87 2.63 3.06
N SER A 23 28.74 3.11 3.96
CA SER A 23 28.33 4.04 5.00
C SER A 23 27.86 5.37 4.40
N LEU A 24 26.61 5.77 4.68
CA LEU A 24 26.08 7.07 4.23
C LEU A 24 26.74 8.20 5.02
N LEU A 25 27.24 9.22 4.30
CA LEU A 25 27.88 10.40 4.87
C LEU A 25 26.95 11.60 4.78
N HIS A 26 26.69 12.24 5.91
CA HIS A 26 25.89 13.45 5.98
C HIS A 26 26.80 14.64 6.35
N PHE A 27 27.06 15.53 5.39
CA PHE A 27 27.86 16.72 5.62
C PHE A 27 27.10 17.74 6.47
N LEU A 28 27.78 18.26 7.50
CA LEU A 28 27.22 19.26 8.37
C LEU A 28 27.59 20.67 7.87
N SER A 29 26.59 21.54 7.77
CA SER A 29 26.77 22.92 7.31
C SER A 29 27.03 23.87 8.47
N PRO A 30 28.11 24.68 8.46
CA PRO A 30 28.40 25.64 9.52
C PRO A 30 27.35 26.75 9.69
N THR A 31 26.45 26.93 8.72
CA THR A 31 25.47 28.03 8.70
C THR A 31 24.06 27.61 9.07
N SER A 32 23.82 26.33 9.35
CA SER A 32 22.47 25.81 9.64
C SER A 32 22.50 24.67 10.65
N GLU A 33 21.47 24.59 11.48
CA GLU A 33 21.23 23.38 12.28
C GLU A 33 20.78 22.21 11.39
N VAL A 34 21.24 21.02 11.73
CA VAL A 34 20.91 19.76 11.05
C VAL A 34 19.98 18.97 11.97
N LEU A 35 18.71 18.90 11.60
CA LEU A 35 17.71 18.10 12.29
C LEU A 35 17.78 16.64 11.83
N ILE A 36 17.69 15.72 12.79
CA ILE A 36 17.72 14.28 12.58
C ILE A 36 16.42 13.67 13.12
N GLY A 37 15.74 12.90 12.29
CA GLY A 37 14.49 12.24 12.69
C GLY A 37 13.71 11.64 11.53
N ARG A 38 12.47 11.23 11.82
CA ARG A 38 11.57 10.61 10.83
C ARG A 38 10.70 11.60 10.05
N ASP A 39 10.66 12.86 10.46
CA ASP A 39 9.91 13.89 9.74
C ASP A 39 10.63 14.19 8.41
N PRO A 40 9.92 14.21 7.25
CA PRO A 40 10.52 14.59 5.97
C PRO A 40 11.14 15.99 5.93
N ARG A 41 10.84 16.84 6.92
CA ARG A 41 11.45 18.18 7.08
C ARG A 41 12.83 18.15 7.74
N CYS A 42 13.28 17.02 8.28
CA CYS A 42 14.63 16.87 8.80
C CYS A 42 15.67 16.84 7.66
N GLN A 43 16.88 17.36 7.90
CA GLN A 43 17.97 17.29 6.93
C GLN A 43 18.52 15.85 6.83
N ILE A 44 18.52 15.12 7.94
CA ILE A 44 18.80 13.68 7.96
C ILE A 44 17.49 12.95 8.27
N VAL A 45 16.84 12.45 7.21
CA VAL A 45 15.56 11.75 7.29
C VAL A 45 15.80 10.25 7.44
N LEU A 46 15.28 9.67 8.52
CA LEU A 46 15.32 8.24 8.80
C LEU A 46 14.00 7.57 8.42
N ASP A 47 14.08 6.42 7.74
CA ASP A 47 12.89 5.69 7.30
C ASP A 47 12.06 5.20 8.50
N SER A 48 10.75 5.40 8.43
CA SER A 48 9.85 5.09 9.54
C SER A 48 9.61 3.60 9.76
N LEU A 49 9.81 2.76 8.73
CA LEU A 49 9.66 1.31 8.84
C LEU A 49 10.91 0.69 9.47
N SER A 50 12.09 1.19 9.12
CA SER A 50 13.37 0.70 9.66
C SER A 50 13.72 1.28 11.04
N TYR A 51 13.33 2.53 11.34
CA TYR A 51 13.75 3.24 12.56
C TYR A 51 12.57 3.71 13.41
N GLY A 52 11.62 2.81 13.70
CA GLY A 52 10.40 3.12 14.46
C GLY A 52 10.64 3.69 15.87
N SER A 53 11.79 3.40 16.48
CA SER A 53 12.21 3.92 17.79
C SER A 53 12.69 5.38 17.75
N VAL A 54 12.95 5.95 16.57
CA VAL A 54 13.36 7.34 16.41
C VAL A 54 12.14 8.26 16.41
N SER A 55 12.27 9.49 16.87
CA SER A 55 11.17 10.47 16.93
C SER A 55 11.08 11.25 15.62
N ARG A 56 9.96 11.97 15.39
CA ARG A 56 9.79 12.78 14.16
C ARG A 56 10.91 13.83 14.03
N GLN A 57 11.13 14.61 15.08
CA GLN A 57 12.33 15.41 15.28
C GLN A 57 12.98 14.87 16.55
N HIS A 58 14.11 14.17 16.42
CA HIS A 58 14.67 13.40 17.54
C HIS A 58 15.85 14.11 18.16
N ALA A 59 16.81 14.52 17.33
CA ALA A 59 17.99 15.24 17.76
C ALA A 59 18.34 16.33 16.75
N LYS A 60 19.14 17.29 17.18
CA LYS A 60 19.74 18.28 16.30
C LYS A 60 21.24 18.38 16.51
N VAL A 61 21.94 18.65 15.42
CA VAL A 61 23.37 18.94 15.43
C VAL A 61 23.60 20.33 14.84
N HIS A 62 24.30 21.18 15.58
CA HIS A 62 24.57 22.56 15.16
C HIS A 62 25.91 23.00 15.71
N LEU A 63 26.47 24.08 15.17
CA LEU A 63 27.62 24.71 15.80
C LEU A 63 27.19 25.39 17.10
N ALA A 64 28.01 25.21 18.13
CA ALA A 64 27.92 26.03 19.33
C ALA A 64 28.13 27.49 18.94
N PRO A 65 27.41 28.44 19.56
CA PRO A 65 27.72 29.85 19.43
C PRO A 65 29.19 30.08 19.78
N ALA A 66 29.95 30.71 18.88
CA ALA A 66 31.36 31.01 19.12
C ALA A 66 31.47 31.92 20.34
N GLN A 67 31.89 31.39 21.48
CA GLN A 67 32.00 32.17 22.71
C GLN A 67 33.23 33.09 22.70
N VAL A 68 34.24 32.82 21.87
CA VAL A 68 35.47 33.61 21.73
C VAL A 68 36.02 33.50 20.30
N SER A 69 36.43 34.61 19.70
CA SER A 69 37.14 34.62 18.42
C SER A 69 38.43 33.78 18.48
N GLY A 70 38.53 32.76 17.64
CA GLY A 70 39.71 31.89 17.53
C GLY A 70 39.57 30.50 18.16
N GLN A 71 38.45 30.18 18.82
CA GLN A 71 38.14 28.80 19.20
C GLN A 71 37.80 27.96 17.96
N PRO A 72 38.23 26.68 17.89
CA PRO A 72 37.83 25.79 16.82
C PRO A 72 36.31 25.62 16.82
N LEU A 73 35.73 25.52 15.62
CA LEU A 73 34.32 25.23 15.41
C LEU A 73 33.93 23.99 16.24
N SER A 74 33.02 24.16 17.21
CA SER A 74 32.57 23.07 18.07
C SER A 74 31.13 22.71 17.73
N TRP A 75 30.92 21.46 17.36
CA TRP A 75 29.59 20.93 17.05
C TRP A 75 28.92 20.46 18.33
N GLN A 76 27.65 20.77 18.51
CA GLN A 76 26.82 20.32 19.62
C GLN A 76 25.70 19.43 19.11
N LEU A 77 25.46 18.34 19.83
CA LEU A 77 24.31 17.46 19.70
C LEU A 77 23.33 17.76 20.82
N CYS A 78 22.06 17.97 20.49
CA CYS A 78 20.97 18.14 21.46
C CYS A 78 19.87 17.13 21.19
N ASP A 79 19.32 16.54 22.26
CA ASP A 79 18.06 15.79 22.19
C ASP A 79 16.88 16.78 22.18
N LEU A 80 15.88 16.54 21.33
CA LEU A 80 14.71 17.41 21.18
C LEU A 80 13.49 16.92 21.97
N GLY A 81 13.71 16.28 23.13
CA GLY A 81 12.64 15.68 23.93
C GLY A 81 12.17 14.36 23.32
N SER A 82 13.10 13.57 22.81
CA SER A 82 12.78 12.33 22.12
C SER A 82 12.23 11.27 23.08
N ALA A 83 11.28 10.45 22.58
CA ALA A 83 10.61 9.44 23.39
C ALA A 83 11.56 8.37 23.94
N ASN A 84 12.57 7.99 23.14
CA ASN A 84 13.52 6.93 23.48
C ASN A 84 14.92 7.44 23.85
N GLY A 85 15.13 8.76 23.86
CA GLY A 85 16.40 9.39 24.18
C GLY A 85 17.48 9.28 23.11
N THR A 86 18.35 10.28 23.05
CA THR A 86 19.62 10.26 22.31
C THR A 86 20.74 9.78 23.23
N TYR A 87 21.66 8.96 22.73
CA TYR A 87 22.81 8.44 23.47
C TYR A 87 24.11 8.84 22.78
N LEU A 88 25.07 9.35 23.54
CA LEU A 88 26.43 9.66 23.08
C LEU A 88 27.41 8.74 23.80
N ASN A 89 28.16 7.94 23.05
CA ASN A 89 29.11 6.94 23.56
C ASN A 89 28.48 6.01 24.63
N GLY A 90 27.23 5.57 24.38
CA GLY A 90 26.48 4.68 25.26
C GLY A 90 25.80 5.36 26.46
N GLN A 91 26.09 6.64 26.72
CA GLN A 91 25.46 7.41 27.79
C GLN A 91 24.29 8.22 27.26
N ARG A 92 23.13 8.16 27.94
CA ARG A 92 21.97 8.97 27.56
C ARG A 92 22.30 10.46 27.71
N LEU A 93 22.04 11.22 26.66
CA LEU A 93 22.30 12.64 26.59
C LEU A 93 21.38 13.41 27.54
N GLN A 94 21.96 14.34 28.31
CA GLN A 94 21.21 15.31 29.11
C GLN A 94 21.51 16.71 28.57
N GLY A 95 20.51 17.39 28.01
CA GLY A 95 20.70 18.67 27.34
C GLY A 95 21.50 18.57 26.04
N CYS A 96 22.29 19.59 25.74
CA CYS A 96 23.19 19.64 24.57
C CYS A 96 24.62 19.30 24.98
N ARG A 97 25.34 18.50 24.18
CA ARG A 97 26.74 18.14 24.43
C ARG A 97 27.60 18.34 23.19
N THR A 98 28.81 18.85 23.39
CA THR A 98 29.80 19.00 22.32
C THR A 98 30.27 17.66 21.79
N LEU A 99 30.27 17.50 20.48
CA LEU A 99 30.77 16.34 19.74
C LEU A 99 32.28 16.44 19.53
N ARG A 100 32.95 15.30 19.67
CA ARG A 100 34.36 15.09 19.35
C ARG A 100 34.48 14.07 18.23
N GLU A 101 35.53 14.19 17.43
CA GLU A 101 35.83 13.21 16.38
C GLU A 101 35.91 11.79 16.95
N GLY A 102 35.21 10.85 16.32
CA GLY A 102 35.03 9.47 16.78
C GLY A 102 33.80 9.24 17.68
N ASP A 103 33.09 10.28 18.11
CA ASP A 103 31.92 10.11 18.97
C ASP A 103 30.81 9.32 18.28
N ARG A 104 30.28 8.33 19.00
CA ARG A 104 29.16 7.48 18.55
C ARG A 104 27.84 8.01 19.09
N ILE A 105 26.94 8.34 18.17
CA ILE A 105 25.59 8.82 18.46
C ILE A 105 24.60 7.69 18.17
N VAL A 106 23.70 7.40 19.10
CA VAL A 106 22.64 6.39 18.93
C VAL A 106 21.29 7.02 19.26
N LEU A 107 20.32 6.89 18.36
CA LEU A 107 18.97 7.47 18.52
C LEU A 107 17.99 6.41 19.02
N GLY A 108 17.79 6.33 20.34
CA GLY A 108 17.08 5.23 21.02
C GLY A 108 17.92 3.97 21.14
N GLN A 109 17.74 3.17 22.21
CA GLN A 109 18.62 2.02 22.55
C GLN A 109 18.86 1.00 21.42
N ASN A 110 17.94 0.89 20.45
CA ASN A 110 18.06 0.01 19.28
C ASN A 110 17.85 0.76 17.94
N GLY A 111 18.09 2.07 17.89
CA GLY A 111 17.84 2.88 16.68
C GLY A 111 19.08 3.19 15.85
N ALA A 112 18.98 4.24 15.03
CA ALA A 112 20.04 4.62 14.09
C ALA A 112 21.34 5.02 14.81
N GLN A 113 22.48 4.59 14.27
CA GLN A 113 23.81 4.91 14.79
C GLN A 113 24.59 5.79 13.83
N PHE A 114 25.30 6.79 14.37
CA PHE A 114 26.17 7.68 13.62
C PHE A 114 27.53 7.80 14.32
N ILE A 115 28.58 8.08 13.56
CA ILE A 115 29.90 8.48 14.07
C ILE A 115 30.21 9.87 13.54
N PHE A 116 30.64 10.77 14.44
CA PHE A 116 31.05 12.12 14.08
C PHE A 116 32.52 12.15 13.66
N GLU A 117 32.82 12.63 12.46
CA GLU A 117 34.17 12.59 11.86
C GLU A 117 34.47 13.88 11.09
N TYR A 118 35.76 14.19 10.85
CA TYR A 118 36.17 15.24 9.92
C TYR A 118 36.76 14.65 8.64
N GLN A 119 36.21 15.01 7.48
CA GLN A 119 36.80 14.66 6.18
C GLN A 119 37.71 15.76 5.65
N VAL A 120 38.91 15.36 5.22
CA VAL A 120 39.85 16.20 4.46
C VAL A 120 39.38 16.25 3.01
N ILE A 121 39.05 17.45 2.52
CA ILE A 121 38.86 17.70 1.09
C ILE A 121 40.15 18.33 0.57
N GLU A 122 40.91 17.58 -0.23
CA GLU A 122 42.05 18.11 -0.95
C GLU A 122 41.59 19.10 -2.03
N GLY A 123 42.06 20.34 -1.96
CA GLY A 123 41.71 21.39 -2.92
C GLY A 123 42.52 21.27 -4.21
N SER A 124 41.85 21.40 -5.35
CA SER A 124 42.48 21.58 -6.68
C SER A 124 43.42 22.81 -6.71
N PRO A 125 44.45 22.83 -7.57
CA PRO A 125 45.48 23.87 -7.55
C PRO A 125 44.97 25.26 -7.96
N THR A 126 45.57 26.24 -7.30
CA THR A 126 45.44 27.70 -7.33
C THR A 126 45.43 28.37 -8.70
N ALA A 127 44.57 29.37 -8.88
CA ALA A 127 44.80 30.52 -9.76
C ALA A 127 45.01 31.78 -8.90
N ASP A 128 46.01 32.57 -9.26
CA ASP A 128 46.62 33.71 -8.55
C ASP A 128 45.68 34.89 -8.22
N PHE A 129 46.01 35.63 -7.13
CA PHE A 129 46.20 37.10 -7.00
C PHE A 129 46.05 37.61 -5.52
N PRO A 130 46.55 38.81 -5.13
CA PRO A 130 47.41 39.04 -3.95
C PRO A 130 46.70 39.80 -2.78
N PRO A 131 47.39 40.18 -1.67
CA PRO A 131 46.84 40.16 -0.30
C PRO A 131 46.30 41.50 0.27
N ILE A 132 45.53 41.39 1.35
CA ILE A 132 44.93 42.50 2.13
C ILE A 132 45.86 42.92 3.31
N PRO A 133 45.96 44.20 3.72
CA PRO A 133 46.69 44.61 4.92
C PRO A 133 45.88 44.47 6.23
N GLN A 134 46.60 44.14 7.30
CA GLN A 134 46.22 43.84 8.70
C GLN A 134 46.04 45.13 9.57
N PRO A 135 46.20 45.20 10.92
CA PRO A 135 45.97 44.30 12.10
C PRO A 135 45.31 45.04 13.32
N VAL A 136 45.23 44.40 14.52
CA VAL A 136 45.51 44.91 15.94
C VAL A 136 44.61 44.13 16.96
N VAL A 137 45.00 43.24 17.92
CA VAL A 137 45.99 43.18 19.05
C VAL A 137 45.43 43.76 20.39
N PHE A 138 44.84 42.94 21.30
CA PHE A 138 45.32 42.37 22.62
C PHE A 138 44.70 43.08 23.88
N PRO A 139 44.93 42.67 25.17
CA PRO A 139 44.63 41.38 25.87
C PRO A 139 44.13 41.55 27.36
N GLY A 140 43.87 40.43 28.08
CA GLY A 140 43.86 40.33 29.58
C GLY A 140 42.84 39.30 30.11
N ALA A 141 43.21 38.08 30.56
CA ALA A 141 43.87 37.63 31.80
C ALA A 141 42.96 37.60 33.06
N TYR A 142 42.67 36.41 33.62
CA TYR A 142 43.13 35.90 34.93
C TYR A 142 42.28 34.73 35.47
N SER A 143 43.00 33.86 36.19
CA SER A 143 42.69 32.53 36.74
C SER A 143 42.02 32.53 38.13
N ALA A 144 41.45 31.38 38.54
CA ALA A 144 41.58 30.70 39.85
C ALA A 144 40.40 29.69 40.03
N THR A 145 40.57 28.36 40.03
CA THR A 145 40.99 27.44 41.13
C THR A 145 40.22 27.57 42.46
N ALA A 146 39.38 26.58 42.80
CA ALA A 146 39.47 25.74 44.02
C ALA A 146 38.20 24.84 44.22
N ARG A 147 38.46 23.61 44.67
CA ARG A 147 37.57 22.49 45.09
C ARG A 147 37.46 22.50 46.65
N PRO A 148 36.82 21.54 47.38
CA PRO A 148 35.70 20.62 47.12
C PRO A 148 34.72 20.42 48.34
N ASP A 149 33.74 19.52 48.14
CA ASP A 149 33.12 18.53 49.06
C ASP A 149 32.09 18.87 50.19
N THR A 150 30.95 18.16 50.07
CA THR A 150 30.10 17.51 51.14
C THR A 150 29.30 18.41 52.12
N GLN A 151 28.05 18.15 52.58
CA GLN A 151 27.15 17.00 52.58
C GLN A 151 25.65 17.43 52.50
N ALA A 152 24.84 16.48 52.04
CA ALA A 152 23.49 16.07 52.50
C ALA A 152 22.35 17.09 52.64
N GLY A 153 21.25 16.81 51.92
CA GLY A 153 19.94 17.38 52.25
C GLY A 153 18.85 17.19 51.19
N LEU A 154 18.23 16.02 51.18
CA LEU A 154 16.80 15.79 50.91
C LEU A 154 16.17 16.48 49.68
N ASN A 155 16.00 15.71 48.59
CA ASN A 155 14.71 15.54 47.91
C ASN A 155 14.89 14.56 46.73
N ALA A 156 14.79 13.27 47.03
CA ALA A 156 14.47 12.29 46.00
C ALA A 156 12.98 12.48 45.64
N THR A 157 12.70 13.20 44.55
CA THR A 157 11.38 13.11 43.92
C THR A 157 11.20 11.69 43.39
N PRO A 158 10.10 10.99 43.74
CA PRO A 158 9.80 9.69 43.14
C PRO A 158 9.67 9.87 41.63
N ALA A 159 10.25 8.96 40.86
CA ALA A 159 9.87 8.80 39.47
C ALA A 159 8.34 8.63 39.44
N ALA A 160 7.64 9.53 38.75
CA ALA A 160 6.20 9.46 38.63
C ALA A 160 5.82 8.19 37.86
N ASP A 161 5.54 7.11 38.59
CA ASP A 161 4.74 5.95 38.16
C ASP A 161 3.26 6.37 37.97
N GLY A 162 3.05 7.50 37.29
CA GLY A 162 1.73 8.05 36.98
C GLY A 162 1.38 7.75 35.54
N VAL A 163 0.34 6.95 35.33
CA VAL A 163 -0.22 6.77 33.98
C VAL A 163 -0.84 8.10 33.55
N THR A 164 -0.32 8.70 32.49
CA THR A 164 -0.83 9.97 31.95
C THR A 164 -2.25 9.78 31.40
N LEU A 165 -3.09 10.83 31.38
CA LEU A 165 -4.44 10.75 30.80
C LEU A 165 -4.43 10.32 29.32
N SER A 166 -3.37 10.60 28.58
CA SER A 166 -3.15 10.07 27.22
C SER A 166 -2.79 8.58 27.18
N GLN A 167 -2.22 8.02 28.25
CA GLN A 167 -1.99 6.57 28.37
C GLN A 167 -3.23 5.84 28.90
N LEU A 168 -4.02 6.46 29.79
CA LEU A 168 -5.32 5.97 30.25
C LEU A 168 -6.39 6.07 29.15
N PHE A 169 -6.35 7.13 28.34
CA PHE A 169 -7.26 7.37 27.21
C PHE A 169 -6.47 7.69 25.93
N PRO A 170 -5.89 6.66 25.26
CA PRO A 170 -5.08 6.82 24.05
C PRO A 170 -5.78 7.51 22.88
N ILE A 171 -7.10 7.64 22.94
CA ILE A 171 -7.92 8.25 21.89
C ILE A 171 -7.73 9.78 21.85
N VAL A 172 -7.41 10.42 22.98
CA VAL A 172 -7.42 11.89 23.12
C VAL A 172 -6.18 12.56 22.49
N SER A 173 -5.08 11.82 22.28
CA SER A 173 -3.81 12.33 21.73
C SER A 173 -3.57 11.96 20.24
N THR A 174 -4.29 10.96 19.72
CA THR A 174 -3.82 10.21 18.54
C THR A 174 -4.60 10.52 17.25
N GLY A 175 -5.57 11.44 17.28
CA GLY A 175 -6.49 11.68 16.16
C GLY A 175 -5.84 11.98 14.79
N ARG A 176 -4.73 12.75 14.75
CA ARG A 176 -3.99 13.04 13.50
C ARG A 176 -3.03 11.92 13.07
N ASP A 177 -2.67 11.02 13.97
CA ASP A 177 -1.79 9.89 13.69
C ASP A 177 -2.58 8.64 13.28
N LEU A 178 -3.86 8.52 13.70
CA LEU A 178 -4.77 7.45 13.28
C LEU A 178 -5.04 7.46 11.76
N THR A 179 -5.35 8.63 11.19
CA THR A 179 -5.69 8.76 9.77
C THR A 179 -4.50 8.53 8.82
N ARG A 180 -3.26 8.52 9.34
CA ARG A 180 -2.05 8.19 8.58
C ARG A 180 -1.70 6.69 8.61
N LYS A 181 -2.38 5.86 9.41
CA LYS A 181 -2.16 4.41 9.42
C LYS A 181 -2.92 3.74 8.28
N ALA A 182 -2.21 2.93 7.48
CA ALA A 182 -2.70 2.34 6.24
C ALA A 182 -4.01 1.52 6.37
N TYR A 183 -4.28 0.98 7.56
CA TYR A 183 -5.43 0.10 7.79
C TYR A 183 -6.57 0.72 8.61
N LEU A 184 -6.42 1.96 9.09
CA LEU A 184 -7.46 2.56 9.92
C LEU A 184 -8.74 2.84 9.13
N ILE A 185 -8.62 3.51 7.99
CA ILE A 185 -9.75 3.84 7.12
C ILE A 185 -10.49 2.58 6.65
N PRO A 186 -9.82 1.56 6.04
CA PRO A 186 -10.53 0.35 5.65
C PRO A 186 -11.11 -0.40 6.87
N GLY A 187 -10.42 -0.40 8.02
CA GLY A 187 -10.95 -0.97 9.25
C GLY A 187 -12.23 -0.26 9.74
N SER A 188 -12.25 1.07 9.73
CA SER A 188 -13.43 1.87 10.09
C SER A 188 -14.60 1.62 9.14
N ILE A 189 -14.34 1.50 7.83
CA ILE A 189 -15.38 1.17 6.84
C ILE A 189 -16.00 -0.20 7.16
N ILE A 190 -15.19 -1.20 7.46
CA ILE A 190 -15.67 -2.54 7.84
C ILE A 190 -16.54 -2.45 9.11
N VAL A 191 -16.07 -1.76 10.15
CA VAL A 191 -16.83 -1.60 11.40
C VAL A 191 -18.17 -0.90 11.14
N CYS A 192 -18.19 0.19 10.39
CA CYS A 192 -19.41 0.89 10.02
C CYS A 192 -20.37 -0.01 9.22
N ALA A 193 -19.86 -0.76 8.24
CA ALA A 193 -20.67 -1.69 7.46
C ALA A 193 -21.31 -2.77 8.35
N VAL A 194 -20.55 -3.35 9.29
CA VAL A 194 -21.07 -4.34 10.25
C VAL A 194 -22.15 -3.74 11.15
N VAL A 195 -21.94 -2.53 11.67
CA VAL A 195 -22.95 -1.83 12.49
C VAL A 195 -24.23 -1.57 11.69
N LEU A 196 -24.11 -1.14 10.44
CA LEU A 196 -25.25 -0.95 9.55
C LEU A 196 -25.96 -2.28 9.23
N MET A 197 -25.22 -3.38 9.11
CA MET A 197 -25.80 -4.70 8.93
C MET A 197 -26.66 -5.10 10.14
N PHE A 198 -26.18 -4.90 11.38
CA PHE A 198 -26.99 -5.09 12.58
C PHE A 198 -28.24 -4.19 12.59
N ALA A 199 -28.11 -2.94 12.16
CA ALA A 199 -29.24 -2.02 12.06
C ALA A 199 -30.25 -2.40 10.95
N SER A 200 -29.84 -3.21 9.98
CA SER A 200 -30.68 -3.69 8.87
C SER A 200 -31.37 -5.03 9.15
N ILE A 201 -31.27 -5.58 10.37
CA ILE A 201 -32.03 -6.79 10.75
C ILE A 201 -33.53 -6.55 10.53
N GLY A 202 -34.17 -7.45 9.80
CA GLY A 202 -35.57 -7.31 9.36
C GLY A 202 -35.74 -6.65 7.99
N ASN A 203 -34.70 -6.06 7.39
CA ASN A 203 -34.68 -5.57 6.01
C ASN A 203 -33.66 -6.37 5.18
N THR A 204 -34.11 -7.49 4.62
CA THR A 204 -33.27 -8.45 3.87
C THR A 204 -32.56 -7.82 2.68
N ILE A 205 -33.21 -6.88 1.98
CA ILE A 205 -32.62 -6.21 0.81
C ILE A 205 -31.43 -5.35 1.24
N LEU A 206 -31.62 -4.50 2.26
CA LEU A 206 -30.57 -3.63 2.78
C LEU A 206 -29.42 -4.45 3.37
N PHE A 207 -29.73 -5.51 4.12
CA PHE A 207 -28.73 -6.41 4.69
C PHE A 207 -27.88 -7.07 3.60
N ASN A 208 -28.50 -7.65 2.57
CA ASN A 208 -27.79 -8.31 1.48
C ASN A 208 -26.94 -7.32 0.68
N LEU A 209 -27.42 -6.09 0.46
CA LEU A 209 -26.65 -5.05 -0.20
C LEU A 209 -25.41 -4.64 0.61
N LEU A 210 -25.55 -4.48 1.93
CA LEU A 210 -24.43 -4.15 2.82
C LEU A 210 -23.39 -5.28 2.85
N LEU A 211 -23.85 -6.53 2.95
CA LEU A 211 -23.00 -7.71 2.86
C LEU A 211 -22.26 -7.75 1.51
N ALA A 212 -22.96 -7.43 0.41
CA ALA A 212 -22.38 -7.37 -0.92
C ALA A 212 -21.27 -6.36 -1.06
N LEU A 213 -21.54 -5.13 -0.62
CA LEU A 213 -20.56 -4.05 -0.66
C LEU A 213 -19.34 -4.39 0.20
N LEU A 214 -19.55 -5.03 1.36
CA LEU A 214 -18.46 -5.45 2.24
C LEU A 214 -17.58 -6.52 1.60
N LEU A 215 -18.18 -7.61 1.10
CA LEU A 215 -17.45 -8.72 0.50
C LEU A 215 -16.75 -8.32 -0.80
N ALA A 216 -17.49 -7.69 -1.73
CA ALA A 216 -16.94 -7.25 -3.00
C ALA A 216 -15.89 -6.14 -2.80
N GLY A 217 -16.15 -5.18 -1.90
CA GLY A 217 -15.22 -4.12 -1.56
C GLY A 217 -13.93 -4.65 -0.91
N GLY A 218 -14.04 -5.61 0.01
CA GLY A 218 -12.90 -6.25 0.65
C GLY A 218 -12.02 -7.04 -0.33
N ALA A 219 -12.63 -7.88 -1.16
CA ALA A 219 -11.93 -8.63 -2.21
C ALA A 219 -11.28 -7.70 -3.24
N TYR A 220 -11.98 -6.65 -3.67
CA TYR A 220 -11.44 -5.65 -4.58
C TYR A 220 -10.26 -4.89 -3.96
N TYR A 221 -10.39 -4.46 -2.70
CA TYR A 221 -9.34 -3.75 -1.97
C TYR A 221 -8.05 -4.58 -1.90
N PHE A 222 -8.16 -5.89 -1.69
CA PHE A 222 -7.01 -6.79 -1.73
C PHE A 222 -6.30 -6.78 -3.10
N ILE A 223 -7.06 -6.89 -4.20
CA ILE A 223 -6.52 -6.82 -5.56
C ILE A 223 -5.87 -5.46 -5.82
N TYR A 224 -6.51 -4.37 -5.38
CA TYR A 224 -6.00 -3.01 -5.49
C TYR A 224 -4.64 -2.85 -4.79
N GLN A 225 -4.52 -3.37 -3.57
CA GLN A 225 -3.28 -3.38 -2.81
C GLN A 225 -2.18 -4.19 -3.49
N LEU A 226 -2.50 -5.36 -4.05
CA LEU A 226 -1.55 -6.20 -4.78
C LEU A 226 -1.05 -5.54 -6.08
N CYS A 227 -1.93 -4.85 -6.80
CA CYS A 227 -1.58 -4.12 -8.03
C CYS A 227 -0.62 -2.96 -7.74
N GLY A 228 -0.85 -2.23 -6.63
CA GLY A 228 0.04 -1.15 -6.23
C GLY A 228 -0.04 0.10 -7.10
N LYS A 229 -1.09 0.23 -7.91
CA LYS A 229 -1.26 1.34 -8.84
C LYS A 229 -2.46 2.20 -8.44
N HIS A 230 -2.27 3.51 -8.49
CA HIS A 230 -3.35 4.45 -8.23
C HIS A 230 -4.21 4.69 -9.47
N LYS A 231 -5.53 4.56 -9.28
CA LYS A 231 -6.56 5.08 -10.17
C LYS A 231 -7.54 5.94 -9.37
N PRO A 232 -8.17 6.96 -9.98
CA PRO A 232 -9.20 7.73 -9.31
C PRO A 232 -10.31 6.80 -8.83
N TRP A 233 -10.70 6.90 -7.56
CA TRP A 233 -11.72 6.02 -6.97
C TRP A 233 -13.05 6.07 -7.73
N TRP A 234 -13.43 7.25 -8.23
CA TRP A 234 -14.66 7.45 -9.00
C TRP A 234 -14.65 6.69 -10.33
N LEU A 235 -13.47 6.44 -10.91
CA LEU A 235 -13.36 5.65 -12.13
C LEU A 235 -13.57 4.16 -11.83
N LEU A 236 -13.04 3.69 -10.70
CA LEU A 236 -13.21 2.30 -10.26
C LEU A 236 -14.67 2.02 -9.90
N VAL A 237 -15.28 2.91 -9.10
CA VAL A 237 -16.72 2.86 -8.78
C VAL A 237 -17.56 3.02 -10.05
N GLY A 238 -17.20 3.92 -10.95
CA GLY A 238 -17.86 4.09 -12.24
C GLY A 238 -17.82 2.84 -13.12
N SER A 239 -16.72 2.07 -13.08
CA SER A 239 -16.61 0.78 -13.78
C SER A 239 -17.61 -0.24 -13.23
N ALA A 240 -17.72 -0.33 -11.90
CA ALA A 240 -18.70 -1.20 -11.24
C ALA A 240 -20.14 -0.79 -11.60
N ILE A 241 -20.47 0.49 -11.47
CA ILE A 241 -21.80 1.04 -11.77
C ILE A 241 -22.15 0.84 -13.25
N LEU A 242 -21.24 1.11 -14.18
CA LEU A 242 -21.48 0.90 -15.60
C LEU A 242 -21.83 -0.56 -15.89
N THR A 243 -21.18 -1.51 -15.21
CA THR A 243 -21.49 -2.93 -15.34
C THR A 243 -22.88 -3.26 -14.82
N MET A 244 -23.27 -2.71 -13.67
CA MET A 244 -24.64 -2.85 -13.15
C MET A 244 -25.67 -2.27 -14.13
N LEU A 245 -25.40 -1.10 -14.70
CA LEU A 245 -26.28 -0.48 -15.69
C LEU A 245 -26.39 -1.33 -16.96
N LEU A 246 -25.30 -1.93 -17.43
CA LEU A 246 -25.32 -2.83 -18.58
C LEU A 246 -26.22 -4.05 -18.31
N LEU A 247 -26.11 -4.65 -17.12
CA LEU A 247 -26.95 -5.77 -16.69
C LEU A 247 -28.43 -5.40 -16.57
N LEU A 248 -28.75 -4.18 -16.15
CA LEU A 248 -30.14 -3.68 -16.05
C LEU A 248 -30.69 -3.16 -17.39
N SER A 249 -29.85 -3.05 -18.43
CA SER A 249 -30.23 -2.47 -19.71
C SER A 249 -30.60 -3.53 -20.76
N PRO A 250 -31.27 -3.12 -21.86
CA PRO A 250 -31.52 -4.00 -23.00
C PRO A 250 -30.26 -4.54 -23.68
N VAL A 251 -29.06 -3.99 -23.39
CA VAL A 251 -27.78 -4.52 -23.90
C VAL A 251 -27.59 -5.97 -23.47
N LEU A 252 -27.99 -6.34 -22.24
CA LEU A 252 -27.93 -7.71 -21.77
C LEU A 252 -28.77 -8.65 -22.66
N ASN A 253 -29.95 -8.22 -23.12
CA ASN A 253 -30.79 -9.03 -24.00
C ASN A 253 -30.11 -9.32 -25.35
N VAL A 254 -29.36 -8.36 -25.89
CA VAL A 254 -28.57 -8.58 -27.12
C VAL A 254 -27.48 -9.62 -26.87
N PHE A 255 -26.78 -9.55 -25.73
CA PHE A 255 -25.77 -10.54 -25.34
C PHE A 255 -26.41 -11.92 -25.16
N ILE A 256 -27.53 -12.03 -24.45
CA ILE A 256 -28.26 -13.29 -24.26
C ILE A 256 -28.68 -13.87 -25.61
N PHE A 257 -29.25 -13.05 -26.51
CA PHE A 257 -29.63 -13.51 -27.84
C PHE A 257 -28.44 -14.10 -28.61
N VAL A 258 -27.29 -13.41 -28.63
CA VAL A 258 -26.10 -13.88 -29.34
C VAL A 258 -25.52 -15.13 -28.69
N PHE A 259 -25.25 -15.09 -27.38
CA PHE A 259 -24.47 -16.14 -26.72
C PHE A 259 -25.30 -17.35 -26.30
N ARG A 260 -26.60 -17.17 -26.02
CA ARG A 260 -27.50 -18.25 -25.60
C ARG A 260 -28.55 -18.60 -26.65
N GLY A 261 -28.86 -17.72 -27.60
CA GLY A 261 -29.77 -18.00 -28.71
C GLY A 261 -29.08 -18.52 -29.96
N VAL A 262 -28.00 -17.86 -30.40
CA VAL A 262 -27.29 -18.21 -31.64
C VAL A 262 -26.12 -19.16 -31.37
N LEU A 263 -25.30 -18.85 -30.36
CA LEU A 263 -24.18 -19.69 -29.94
C LEU A 263 -24.63 -20.77 -28.96
N PRO A 264 -23.84 -21.86 -28.77
CA PRO A 264 -24.25 -22.98 -27.95
C PRO A 264 -24.10 -22.69 -26.45
N GLY A 265 -24.65 -21.58 -25.96
CA GLY A 265 -24.61 -21.14 -24.56
C GLY A 265 -25.92 -21.27 -23.80
N ASN A 266 -26.96 -21.85 -24.38
CA ASN A 266 -28.22 -22.10 -23.68
C ASN A 266 -28.02 -23.15 -22.57
N VAL A 267 -28.33 -22.81 -21.32
CA VAL A 267 -28.31 -23.73 -20.16
C VAL A 267 -29.77 -24.04 -19.78
N PRO A 268 -30.23 -25.30 -19.93
CA PRO A 268 -31.56 -25.74 -19.51
C PRO A 268 -31.72 -25.69 -17.99
N GLU A 269 -32.96 -25.64 -17.53
CA GLU A 269 -33.29 -25.64 -16.10
C GLU A 269 -32.91 -26.97 -15.42
N ASP A 270 -33.07 -28.09 -16.12
CA ASP A 270 -32.66 -29.42 -15.66
C ASP A 270 -31.20 -29.72 -16.03
N ILE A 271 -30.28 -29.15 -15.24
CA ILE A 271 -28.83 -29.30 -15.42
C ILE A 271 -28.38 -30.76 -15.19
N GLU A 272 -29.10 -31.53 -14.37
CA GLU A 272 -28.73 -32.91 -14.00
C GLU A 272 -28.84 -33.88 -15.18
N SER A 273 -29.70 -33.57 -16.15
CA SER A 273 -29.88 -34.36 -17.37
C SER A 273 -28.73 -34.25 -18.39
N ILE A 274 -27.76 -33.35 -18.17
CA ILE A 274 -26.75 -32.97 -19.17
C ILE A 274 -25.37 -33.52 -18.80
N SER A 275 -24.68 -34.12 -19.78
CA SER A 275 -23.30 -34.57 -19.56
C SER A 275 -22.35 -33.40 -19.31
N PHE A 276 -21.35 -33.61 -18.45
CA PHE A 276 -20.39 -32.57 -18.09
C PHE A 276 -19.71 -31.87 -19.29
N PRO A 277 -19.25 -32.57 -20.36
CA PRO A 277 -18.66 -31.90 -21.51
C PRO A 277 -19.64 -30.93 -22.21
N VAL A 278 -20.91 -31.31 -22.30
CA VAL A 278 -21.96 -30.46 -22.90
C VAL A 278 -22.26 -29.28 -21.99
N LEU A 279 -22.34 -29.49 -20.68
CA LEU A 279 -22.50 -28.42 -19.69
C LEU A 279 -21.33 -27.43 -19.76
N LEU A 280 -20.08 -27.92 -19.85
CA LEU A 280 -18.90 -27.09 -19.94
C LEU A 280 -18.90 -26.22 -21.20
N ILE A 281 -19.28 -26.77 -22.35
CA ILE A 281 -19.43 -26.00 -23.59
C ILE A 281 -20.50 -24.93 -23.43
N ARG A 282 -21.67 -25.29 -22.89
CA ARG A 282 -22.76 -24.32 -22.66
C ARG A 282 -22.35 -23.20 -21.71
N MET A 283 -21.66 -23.52 -20.61
CA MET A 283 -21.11 -22.54 -19.68
C MET A 283 -20.00 -21.69 -20.32
N PHE A 284 -19.19 -22.26 -21.22
CA PHE A 284 -18.16 -21.52 -21.93
C PHE A 284 -18.73 -20.41 -22.80
N PHE A 285 -19.80 -20.68 -23.54
CA PHE A 285 -20.44 -19.67 -24.38
C PHE A 285 -21.37 -18.75 -23.59
N GLY A 286 -22.30 -19.33 -22.82
CA GLY A 286 -23.42 -18.61 -22.21
C GLY A 286 -23.09 -17.89 -20.91
N ALA A 287 -22.00 -18.25 -20.24
CA ALA A 287 -21.49 -17.57 -19.06
C ALA A 287 -20.09 -17.00 -19.31
N GLY A 288 -19.09 -17.85 -19.60
CA GLY A 288 -17.69 -17.46 -19.77
C GLY A 288 -17.50 -16.32 -20.79
N LEU A 289 -17.72 -16.61 -22.07
CA LEU A 289 -17.53 -15.62 -23.14
C LEU A 289 -18.46 -14.42 -22.95
N MET A 290 -19.75 -14.67 -22.77
CA MET A 290 -20.76 -13.62 -22.65
C MET A 290 -20.44 -12.62 -21.52
N GLU A 291 -20.21 -13.11 -20.31
CA GLU A 291 -20.09 -12.28 -19.12
C GLU A 291 -18.71 -11.62 -19.03
N GLU A 292 -17.62 -12.29 -19.42
CA GLU A 292 -16.30 -11.66 -19.47
C GLU A 292 -16.23 -10.56 -20.53
N LEU A 293 -16.92 -10.71 -21.66
CA LEU A 293 -17.01 -9.64 -22.65
C LEU A 293 -17.84 -8.46 -22.15
N LEU A 294 -19.00 -8.72 -21.52
CA LEU A 294 -19.84 -7.67 -20.94
C LEU A 294 -19.07 -6.86 -19.89
N LYS A 295 -18.35 -7.56 -18.99
CA LYS A 295 -17.50 -6.95 -17.94
C LYS A 295 -16.24 -6.26 -18.50
N ALA A 296 -15.83 -6.56 -19.72
CA ALA A 296 -14.74 -5.83 -20.37
C ALA A 296 -15.16 -4.47 -20.94
N ILE A 297 -16.45 -4.21 -21.14
CA ILE A 297 -16.96 -2.96 -21.72
C ILE A 297 -16.46 -1.72 -20.96
N PRO A 298 -16.56 -1.63 -19.60
CA PRO A 298 -16.02 -0.49 -18.87
C PRO A 298 -14.53 -0.23 -19.10
N ILE A 299 -13.73 -1.28 -19.31
CA ILE A 299 -12.29 -1.19 -19.58
C ILE A 299 -12.07 -0.54 -20.95
N PHE A 300 -12.83 -0.95 -21.97
CA PHE A 300 -12.76 -0.36 -23.30
C PHE A 300 -13.29 1.08 -23.35
N VAL A 301 -14.34 1.38 -22.57
CA VAL A 301 -14.84 2.76 -22.41
C VAL A 301 -13.76 3.64 -21.78
N ALA A 302 -13.12 3.19 -20.70
CA ALA A 302 -12.02 3.92 -20.06
C ALA A 302 -10.82 4.10 -21.01
N TYR A 303 -10.48 3.08 -21.81
CA TYR A 303 -9.44 3.19 -22.85
C TYR A 303 -9.79 4.25 -23.91
N ALA A 304 -11.00 4.18 -24.47
CA ALA A 304 -11.45 5.09 -25.52
C ALA A 304 -11.58 6.53 -25.01
N TRP A 305 -12.08 6.72 -23.79
CA TRP A 305 -12.15 8.03 -23.15
C TRP A 305 -10.75 8.56 -22.84
N GLY A 306 -9.90 7.71 -22.24
CA GLY A 306 -8.51 8.00 -21.95
C GLY A 306 -7.79 8.56 -23.17
N ASN A 307 -7.87 7.90 -24.34
CA ASN A 307 -7.20 8.35 -25.56
C ASN A 307 -7.63 9.72 -26.11
N ARG A 308 -8.76 10.28 -25.66
CA ARG A 308 -9.20 11.64 -26.02
C ARG A 308 -8.65 12.73 -25.11
N LEU A 309 -8.02 12.35 -24.00
CA LEU A 309 -7.50 13.28 -23.00
C LEU A 309 -6.01 13.60 -23.23
N ARG A 310 -5.57 14.77 -22.73
CA ARG A 310 -4.15 15.15 -22.72
C ARG A 310 -3.44 14.62 -21.47
N SER A 311 -2.13 14.46 -21.54
CA SER A 311 -1.31 14.16 -20.35
C SER A 311 -1.41 15.33 -19.36
N PRO A 312 -1.54 15.09 -18.04
CA PRO A 312 -1.44 13.80 -17.33
C PRO A 312 -2.79 13.09 -17.10
N GLN A 313 -3.91 13.63 -17.60
CA GLN A 313 -5.25 13.04 -17.38
C GLN A 313 -5.42 11.74 -18.17
N ARG A 314 -4.80 11.66 -19.35
CA ARG A 314 -4.77 10.48 -20.21
C ARG A 314 -4.32 9.24 -19.43
N GLU A 315 -3.23 9.33 -18.67
CA GLU A 315 -2.62 8.25 -17.90
C GLU A 315 -3.40 7.92 -16.62
N ARG A 316 -3.99 8.94 -15.99
CA ARG A 316 -4.81 8.77 -14.79
C ARG A 316 -6.12 8.06 -15.07
N ILE A 317 -6.79 8.38 -16.17
CA ILE A 317 -8.14 7.89 -16.50
C ILE A 317 -8.10 6.71 -17.46
N GLY A 318 -7.21 6.73 -18.45
CA GLY A 318 -7.17 5.72 -19.50
C GLY A 318 -6.61 4.36 -19.07
N VAL A 319 -6.62 3.42 -20.00
CA VAL A 319 -5.94 2.13 -19.89
C VAL A 319 -4.68 2.17 -20.74
N TRP A 320 -3.54 1.92 -20.12
CA TRP A 320 -2.23 2.03 -20.79
C TRP A 320 -1.34 0.82 -20.57
N GLU A 321 -1.56 0.13 -19.47
CA GLU A 321 -0.77 -1.02 -19.08
C GLU A 321 -1.65 -2.09 -18.40
N PRO A 322 -1.14 -3.32 -18.23
CA PRO A 322 -1.91 -4.41 -17.65
C PRO A 322 -2.49 -4.12 -16.26
N LEU A 323 -1.80 -3.33 -15.41
CA LEU A 323 -2.32 -2.96 -14.09
C LEU A 323 -3.61 -2.12 -14.18
N ASP A 324 -3.74 -1.25 -15.18
CA ASP A 324 -4.97 -0.47 -15.38
C ASP A 324 -6.15 -1.39 -15.73
N GLY A 325 -5.90 -2.35 -16.62
CA GLY A 325 -6.89 -3.31 -17.05
C GLY A 325 -7.32 -4.24 -15.92
N ILE A 326 -6.37 -4.75 -15.11
CA ILE A 326 -6.70 -5.57 -13.92
C ILE A 326 -7.59 -4.79 -12.96
N LEU A 327 -7.23 -3.54 -12.62
CA LEU A 327 -7.98 -2.72 -11.67
C LEU A 327 -9.40 -2.41 -12.14
N LEU A 328 -9.59 -2.11 -13.43
CA LEU A 328 -10.91 -1.81 -13.99
C LEU A 328 -11.75 -3.07 -14.21
N GLY A 329 -11.12 -4.17 -14.64
CA GLY A 329 -11.79 -5.46 -14.82
C GLY A 329 -12.26 -6.07 -13.50
N ALA A 330 -11.43 -6.02 -12.46
CA ALA A 330 -11.84 -6.43 -11.11
C ALA A 330 -12.95 -5.52 -10.55
N ALA A 331 -12.92 -4.21 -10.85
CA ALA A 331 -13.97 -3.28 -10.42
C ALA A 331 -15.30 -3.54 -11.15
N SER A 332 -15.24 -3.81 -12.45
CA SER A 332 -16.41 -4.22 -13.24
C SER A 332 -17.02 -5.52 -12.68
N ALA A 333 -16.19 -6.52 -12.39
CA ALA A 333 -16.62 -7.77 -11.77
C ALA A 333 -17.21 -7.58 -10.36
N ALA A 334 -16.70 -6.63 -9.58
CA ALA A 334 -17.30 -6.26 -8.30
C ALA A 334 -18.74 -5.74 -8.51
N GLY A 335 -18.97 -4.90 -9.53
CA GLY A 335 -20.31 -4.42 -9.87
C GLY A 335 -21.24 -5.53 -10.34
N PHE A 336 -20.73 -6.44 -11.17
CA PHE A 336 -21.45 -7.62 -11.63
C PHE A 336 -21.92 -8.50 -10.46
N THR A 337 -21.02 -8.83 -9.53
CA THR A 337 -21.32 -9.74 -8.41
C THR A 337 -22.26 -9.14 -7.37
N ILE A 338 -22.18 -7.83 -7.12
CA ILE A 338 -23.15 -7.15 -6.26
C ILE A 338 -24.57 -7.30 -6.82
N LEU A 339 -24.75 -7.19 -8.14
CA LEU A 339 -26.09 -7.26 -8.74
C LEU A 339 -26.58 -8.69 -8.95
N GLU A 340 -25.78 -9.55 -9.56
CA GLU A 340 -26.16 -10.92 -9.90
C GLU A 340 -26.16 -11.83 -8.67
N THR A 341 -25.01 -11.96 -8.01
CA THR A 341 -24.81 -12.94 -6.94
C THR A 341 -25.59 -12.58 -5.68
N LEU A 342 -25.75 -11.28 -5.40
CA LEU A 342 -26.31 -10.84 -4.12
C LEU A 342 -27.70 -10.23 -4.25
N GLY A 343 -28.07 -9.76 -5.45
CA GLY A 343 -29.42 -9.34 -5.78
C GLY A 343 -30.35 -10.48 -6.21
N GLN A 344 -29.84 -11.51 -6.90
CA GLN A 344 -30.67 -12.57 -7.50
C GLN A 344 -30.33 -13.98 -6.99
N TYR A 345 -29.05 -14.31 -6.87
CA TYR A 345 -28.62 -15.68 -6.55
C TYR A 345 -28.82 -16.08 -5.08
N VAL A 346 -28.48 -15.21 -4.13
CA VAL A 346 -28.70 -15.46 -2.69
C VAL A 346 -30.17 -15.72 -2.34
N PRO A 347 -31.14 -14.87 -2.78
CA PRO A 347 -32.55 -15.16 -2.58
C PRO A 347 -32.99 -16.52 -3.16
N GLY A 348 -32.43 -16.90 -4.32
CA GLY A 348 -32.72 -18.18 -4.97
C GLY A 348 -32.28 -19.40 -4.16
N ILE A 349 -31.06 -19.39 -3.61
CA ILE A 349 -30.55 -20.51 -2.78
C ILE A 349 -31.35 -20.63 -1.48
N VAL A 350 -31.63 -19.51 -0.81
CA VAL A 350 -32.42 -19.52 0.43
C VAL A 350 -33.79 -20.17 0.16
N ASN A 351 -34.45 -19.80 -0.94
CA ASN A 351 -35.73 -20.38 -1.32
C ASN A 351 -35.63 -21.89 -1.59
N GLN A 352 -34.59 -22.35 -2.29
CA GLN A 352 -34.37 -23.78 -2.57
C GLN A 352 -34.15 -24.61 -1.30
N VAL A 353 -33.32 -24.11 -0.38
CA VAL A 353 -33.00 -24.84 0.86
C VAL A 353 -34.21 -24.88 1.80
N SER A 354 -35.00 -23.81 1.86
CA SER A 354 -36.27 -23.77 2.59
C SER A 354 -37.26 -24.83 2.11
N ILE A 355 -37.39 -25.00 0.78
CA ILE A 355 -38.25 -26.02 0.18
C ILE A 355 -37.75 -27.44 0.52
N GLN A 356 -36.44 -27.66 0.60
CA GLN A 356 -35.85 -28.99 0.71
C GLN A 356 -35.76 -29.53 2.15
N PHE A 357 -35.52 -28.69 3.15
CA PHE A 357 -35.21 -29.13 4.52
C PHE A 357 -36.24 -28.72 5.59
N GLY A 358 -37.25 -27.92 5.23
CA GLY A 358 -38.21 -27.33 6.18
C GLY A 358 -37.55 -26.30 7.11
N ASP A 359 -38.36 -25.41 7.71
CA ASP A 359 -37.87 -24.16 8.32
C ASP A 359 -36.77 -24.33 9.39
N GLY A 360 -36.76 -25.43 10.15
CA GLY A 360 -35.84 -25.59 11.30
C GLY A 360 -34.41 -26.04 10.96
N LEU A 361 -34.20 -26.83 9.90
CA LEU A 361 -32.86 -27.28 9.46
C LEU A 361 -32.40 -26.54 8.20
N ALA A 362 -33.34 -26.02 7.39
CA ALA A 362 -33.03 -25.25 6.19
C ALA A 362 -32.15 -24.03 6.48
N GLU A 363 -32.38 -23.34 7.59
CA GLU A 363 -31.66 -22.10 7.89
C GLU A 363 -30.16 -22.35 8.13
N VAL A 364 -29.80 -23.40 8.87
CA VAL A 364 -28.41 -23.74 9.17
C VAL A 364 -27.69 -24.27 7.93
N TYR A 365 -28.32 -25.17 7.17
CA TYR A 365 -27.74 -25.70 5.92
C TYR A 365 -27.64 -24.63 4.83
N ALA A 366 -28.60 -23.71 4.76
CA ALA A 366 -28.56 -22.57 3.84
C ALA A 366 -27.33 -21.71 4.14
N ILE A 367 -27.13 -21.31 5.39
CA ILE A 367 -25.99 -20.46 5.78
C ILE A 367 -24.65 -21.16 5.50
N GLN A 368 -24.52 -22.45 5.81
CA GLN A 368 -23.28 -23.21 5.62
C GLN A 368 -22.86 -23.36 4.15
N LEU A 369 -23.82 -23.47 3.22
CA LEU A 369 -23.54 -23.57 1.78
C LEU A 369 -23.43 -22.20 1.11
N LEU A 370 -24.18 -21.21 1.60
CA LEU A 370 -24.29 -19.89 1.00
C LEU A 370 -23.02 -19.06 1.21
N ILE A 371 -22.41 -19.10 2.40
CA ILE A 371 -21.20 -18.32 2.70
C ILE A 371 -20.03 -18.68 1.78
N PRO A 372 -19.59 -19.95 1.65
CA PRO A 372 -18.46 -20.30 0.78
C PRO A 372 -18.75 -20.03 -0.69
N ARG A 373 -20.01 -20.17 -1.11
CA ARG A 373 -20.43 -20.00 -2.50
C ARG A 373 -20.48 -18.53 -2.91
N ILE A 374 -20.99 -17.65 -2.04
CA ILE A 374 -20.92 -16.19 -2.24
C ILE A 374 -19.46 -15.76 -2.29
N LEU A 375 -18.67 -16.14 -1.28
CA LEU A 375 -17.26 -15.75 -1.21
C LEU A 375 -16.52 -16.23 -2.45
N GLY A 376 -16.69 -17.50 -2.84
CA GLY A 376 -16.10 -18.08 -4.04
C GLY A 376 -16.54 -17.40 -5.34
N SER A 377 -17.82 -17.05 -5.49
CA SER A 377 -18.32 -16.34 -6.68
C SER A 377 -17.73 -14.94 -6.79
N VAL A 378 -17.79 -14.13 -5.71
CA VAL A 378 -17.20 -12.78 -5.68
C VAL A 378 -15.72 -12.81 -6.05
N ALA A 379 -15.00 -13.71 -5.37
CA ALA A 379 -13.58 -13.95 -5.52
C ALA A 379 -13.23 -14.40 -6.95
N GLY A 380 -14.02 -15.34 -7.48
CA GLY A 380 -13.90 -15.91 -8.82
C GLY A 380 -14.06 -14.87 -9.92
N HIS A 381 -15.19 -14.15 -9.95
CA HIS A 381 -15.43 -13.18 -11.03
C HIS A 381 -14.36 -12.09 -11.08
N MET A 382 -13.84 -11.63 -9.93
CA MET A 382 -12.72 -10.69 -9.92
C MET A 382 -11.42 -11.31 -10.44
N ALA A 383 -11.18 -12.61 -10.19
CA ALA A 383 -10.04 -13.34 -10.72
C ALA A 383 -10.06 -13.41 -12.24
N TYR A 384 -11.15 -13.90 -12.85
CA TYR A 384 -11.22 -14.07 -14.31
C TYR A 384 -11.26 -12.71 -15.04
N SER A 385 -12.05 -11.75 -14.55
CA SER A 385 -12.16 -10.42 -15.19
C SER A 385 -10.92 -9.56 -14.96
N GLY A 386 -10.29 -9.67 -13.79
CA GLY A 386 -8.97 -9.07 -13.54
C GLY A 386 -7.91 -9.67 -14.46
N TYR A 387 -7.90 -11.00 -14.64
CA TYR A 387 -7.01 -11.70 -15.55
C TYR A 387 -7.25 -11.31 -17.01
N PHE A 388 -8.50 -11.20 -17.46
CA PHE A 388 -8.79 -10.69 -18.81
C PHE A 388 -8.36 -9.22 -18.96
N GLY A 389 -8.60 -8.40 -17.93
CA GLY A 389 -8.10 -7.04 -17.82
C GLY A 389 -6.59 -6.92 -18.03
N TYR A 390 -5.79 -7.85 -17.49
CA TYR A 390 -4.35 -7.92 -17.76
C TYR A 390 -4.06 -8.02 -19.26
N PHE A 391 -4.73 -8.91 -20.01
CA PHE A 391 -4.51 -9.06 -21.45
C PHE A 391 -4.98 -7.84 -22.23
N ILE A 392 -6.07 -7.20 -21.82
CA ILE A 392 -6.52 -5.94 -22.43
C ILE A 392 -5.42 -4.88 -22.29
N GLY A 393 -4.90 -4.66 -21.08
CA GLY A 393 -3.80 -3.71 -20.86
C GLY A 393 -2.48 -4.12 -21.56
N LEU A 394 -2.18 -5.42 -21.65
CA LEU A 394 -1.02 -5.94 -22.35
C LEU A 394 -1.11 -5.70 -23.87
N SER A 395 -2.31 -5.84 -24.43
CA SER A 395 -2.57 -5.60 -25.86
C SER A 395 -2.29 -4.15 -26.26
N ILE A 396 -2.45 -3.22 -25.32
CA ILE A 396 -2.14 -1.80 -25.48
C ILE A 396 -0.63 -1.56 -25.46
N LEU A 397 0.11 -2.24 -24.57
CA LEU A 397 1.58 -2.19 -24.55
C LEU A 397 2.24 -2.86 -25.77
N LYS A 398 1.57 -3.84 -26.38
CA LYS A 398 2.09 -4.66 -27.49
C LYS A 398 1.15 -4.58 -28.72
N PRO A 399 1.04 -3.41 -29.36
CA PRO A 399 0.03 -3.16 -30.41
C PRO A 399 0.18 -4.06 -31.64
N SER A 400 1.38 -4.54 -31.95
CA SER A 400 1.65 -5.47 -33.07
C SER A 400 1.08 -6.87 -32.85
N LYS A 401 0.82 -7.26 -31.59
CA LYS A 401 0.27 -8.57 -31.22
C LYS A 401 -1.10 -8.47 -30.54
N ARG A 402 -1.76 -7.30 -30.63
CA ARG A 402 -2.97 -6.99 -29.86
C ARG A 402 -4.07 -8.03 -30.00
N TRP A 403 -4.33 -8.50 -31.22
CA TRP A 403 -5.42 -9.44 -31.49
C TRP A 403 -5.13 -10.84 -30.95
N GLN A 404 -3.88 -11.28 -31.05
CA GLN A 404 -3.44 -12.55 -30.44
C GLN A 404 -3.56 -12.49 -28.92
N ILE A 405 -3.11 -11.38 -28.30
CA ILE A 405 -3.16 -11.18 -26.85
C ILE A 405 -4.61 -11.14 -26.36
N LEU A 406 -5.48 -10.37 -27.01
CA LEU A 406 -6.90 -10.28 -26.65
C LEU A 406 -7.60 -11.63 -26.82
N GLY A 407 -7.36 -12.34 -27.92
CA GLY A 407 -7.94 -13.66 -28.17
C GLY A 407 -7.53 -14.68 -27.10
N VAL A 408 -6.24 -14.76 -26.78
CA VAL A 408 -5.73 -15.66 -25.73
C VAL A 408 -6.35 -15.31 -24.37
N GLY A 409 -6.31 -14.03 -23.99
CA GLY A 409 -6.85 -13.59 -22.70
C GLY A 409 -8.35 -13.85 -22.55
N TYR A 410 -9.12 -13.53 -23.60
CA TYR A 410 -10.57 -13.71 -23.59
C TYR A 410 -10.96 -15.18 -23.48
N LEU A 411 -10.38 -16.05 -24.32
CA LEU A 411 -10.68 -17.48 -24.32
C LEU A 411 -10.26 -18.15 -23.02
N THR A 412 -9.08 -17.83 -22.49
CA THR A 412 -8.58 -18.46 -21.26
C THR A 412 -9.33 -17.99 -20.01
N ALA A 413 -9.67 -16.69 -19.89
CA ALA A 413 -10.52 -16.20 -18.81
C ALA A 413 -11.91 -16.83 -18.84
N SER A 414 -12.51 -16.93 -20.04
CA SER A 414 -13.82 -17.55 -20.24
C SER A 414 -13.81 -19.05 -19.91
N ALA A 415 -12.70 -19.74 -20.20
CA ALA A 415 -12.54 -21.16 -19.87
C ALA A 415 -12.45 -21.38 -18.35
N LEU A 416 -11.68 -20.56 -17.63
CA LEU A 416 -11.61 -20.63 -16.17
C LEU A 416 -12.97 -20.38 -15.52
N HIS A 417 -13.69 -19.38 -16.02
CA HIS A 417 -15.04 -19.06 -15.55
C HIS A 417 -16.02 -20.21 -15.83
N ALA A 418 -16.04 -20.73 -17.06
CA ALA A 418 -16.88 -21.87 -17.43
C ALA A 418 -16.60 -23.10 -16.57
N LEU A 419 -15.33 -23.35 -16.28
CA LEU A 419 -14.90 -24.47 -15.45
C LEU A 419 -15.42 -24.31 -14.01
N TRP A 420 -15.38 -23.10 -13.44
CA TRP A 420 -15.96 -22.83 -12.12
C TRP A 420 -17.46 -23.15 -12.11
N ASN A 421 -18.21 -22.62 -13.09
CA ASN A 421 -19.66 -22.83 -13.16
C ASN A 421 -20.04 -24.31 -13.39
N ALA A 422 -19.34 -25.00 -14.28
CA ALA A 422 -19.64 -26.41 -14.59
C ALA A 422 -19.23 -27.35 -13.45
N THR A 423 -18.11 -27.10 -12.76
CA THR A 423 -17.62 -27.97 -11.67
C THR A 423 -18.34 -27.74 -10.35
N GLY A 424 -18.94 -26.55 -10.17
CA GLY A 424 -19.75 -26.22 -8.99
C GLY A 424 -21.01 -27.08 -8.81
N VAL A 425 -21.40 -27.82 -9.85
CA VAL A 425 -22.51 -28.79 -9.83
C VAL A 425 -22.03 -30.21 -9.47
N LEU A 426 -20.75 -30.52 -9.70
CA LEU A 426 -20.25 -31.90 -9.61
C LEU A 426 -19.57 -32.23 -8.27
N ASN A 427 -18.57 -31.44 -7.88
CA ASN A 427 -17.66 -31.83 -6.81
C ASN A 427 -16.97 -30.62 -6.17
N LEU A 428 -17.13 -30.48 -4.85
CA LEU A 428 -16.55 -29.39 -4.06
C LEU A 428 -15.01 -29.36 -4.10
N LEU A 429 -14.35 -30.51 -4.16
CA LEU A 429 -12.89 -30.60 -4.25
C LEU A 429 -12.38 -30.04 -5.58
N ILE A 430 -13.05 -30.40 -6.68
CA ILE A 430 -12.71 -29.88 -8.01
C ILE A 430 -13.00 -28.38 -8.07
N LEU A 431 -14.14 -27.93 -7.55
CA LEU A 431 -14.48 -26.51 -7.46
C LEU A 431 -13.39 -25.72 -6.70
N THR A 432 -12.91 -26.27 -5.58
CA THR A 432 -11.82 -25.66 -4.79
C THR A 432 -10.54 -25.55 -5.61
N LEU A 433 -10.15 -26.62 -6.32
CA LEU A 433 -8.97 -26.61 -7.19
C LEU A 433 -9.09 -25.54 -8.30
N VAL A 434 -10.26 -25.43 -8.93
CA VAL A 434 -10.53 -24.44 -9.98
C VAL A 434 -10.49 -23.02 -9.41
N GLY A 435 -11.01 -22.80 -8.21
CA GLY A 435 -10.91 -21.52 -7.50
C GLY A 435 -9.47 -21.11 -7.23
N VAL A 436 -8.67 -22.02 -6.66
CA VAL A 436 -7.24 -21.80 -6.39
C VAL A 436 -6.48 -21.51 -7.69
N MET A 437 -6.74 -22.28 -8.74
CA MET A 437 -6.13 -22.08 -10.05
C MET A 437 -6.46 -20.70 -10.63
N SER A 438 -7.72 -20.27 -10.53
CA SER A 438 -8.17 -18.96 -11.02
C SER A 438 -7.45 -17.81 -10.30
N TYR A 439 -7.27 -17.93 -8.98
CA TYR A 439 -6.48 -16.99 -8.19
C TYR A 439 -5.00 -17.01 -8.53
N ALA A 440 -4.42 -18.18 -8.77
CA ALA A 440 -3.03 -18.31 -9.19
C ALA A 440 -2.79 -17.61 -10.53
N PHE A 441 -3.75 -17.71 -11.48
CA PHE A 441 -3.70 -17.00 -12.76
C PHE A 441 -3.75 -15.48 -12.57
N LEU A 442 -4.68 -14.97 -11.76
CA LEU A 442 -4.74 -13.54 -11.43
C LEU A 442 -3.46 -13.07 -10.75
N ALA A 443 -2.96 -13.81 -9.75
CA ALA A 443 -1.75 -13.45 -9.02
C ALA A 443 -0.52 -13.41 -9.95
N ALA A 444 -0.36 -14.42 -10.81
CA ALA A 444 0.68 -14.45 -11.82
C ALA A 444 0.56 -13.27 -12.80
N ALA A 445 -0.65 -12.92 -13.23
CA ALA A 445 -0.92 -11.76 -14.07
C ALA A 445 -0.56 -10.44 -13.37
N ILE A 446 -0.90 -10.27 -12.09
CA ILE A 446 -0.52 -9.07 -11.30
C ILE A 446 1.00 -8.97 -11.18
N LEU A 447 1.68 -10.07 -10.81
CA LEU A 447 3.14 -10.08 -10.70
C LEU A 447 3.79 -9.72 -12.03
N LYS A 448 3.32 -10.31 -13.14
CA LYS A 448 3.83 -10.00 -14.48
C LYS A 448 3.52 -8.56 -14.87
N ALA A 449 2.32 -8.06 -14.63
CA ALA A 449 1.92 -6.68 -14.88
C ALA A 449 2.86 -5.68 -14.22
N ARG A 450 3.23 -5.93 -12.96
CA ARG A 450 4.16 -5.09 -12.21
C ARG A 450 5.57 -5.07 -12.81
N THR A 451 6.03 -6.18 -13.37
CA THR A 451 7.32 -6.22 -14.08
C THR A 451 7.30 -5.47 -15.40
N LEU A 452 6.15 -5.44 -16.08
CA LEU A 452 5.97 -4.80 -17.38
C LEU A 452 5.61 -3.31 -17.29
N SER A 453 5.19 -2.84 -16.11
CA SER A 453 4.66 -1.50 -15.90
C SER A 453 5.71 -0.40 -16.21
N PRO A 454 5.48 0.50 -17.17
CA PRO A 454 6.37 1.64 -17.41
C PRO A 454 6.43 2.62 -16.23
N THR A 455 5.39 2.66 -15.38
CA THR A 455 5.31 3.52 -14.19
C THR A 455 5.69 2.80 -12.90
N ARG A 456 6.47 1.71 -12.98
CA ARG A 456 6.85 0.86 -11.82
C ARG A 456 7.42 1.65 -10.63
N SER A 457 8.20 2.70 -10.88
CA SER A 457 8.80 3.55 -9.84
C SER A 457 7.77 4.36 -9.03
N GLN A 458 6.56 4.55 -9.58
CA GLN A 458 5.46 5.31 -8.98
C GLN A 458 4.47 4.40 -8.23
N ASN A 459 4.55 3.09 -8.43
CA ASN A 459 3.65 2.13 -7.81
C ASN A 459 3.95 2.01 -6.30
N PHE A 460 2.94 2.04 -5.44
CA PHE A 460 3.16 1.95 -3.99
C PHE A 460 3.46 0.52 -3.53
N ALA A 461 3.02 -0.51 -4.26
CA ALA A 461 3.35 -1.90 -3.96
C ALA A 461 4.75 -2.31 -4.42
N THR A 462 5.47 -1.52 -5.25
CA THR A 462 6.84 -1.88 -5.68
C THR A 462 7.89 -1.72 -4.58
N ARG A 463 7.46 -1.38 -3.36
CA ARG A 463 8.28 -1.37 -2.14
C ARG A 463 8.21 -2.65 -1.31
N PHE A 464 7.69 -3.76 -1.84
CA PHE A 464 7.95 -5.07 -1.23
C PHE A 464 9.40 -5.47 -1.57
N SER A 465 10.26 -5.46 -0.54
CA SER A 465 11.70 -5.76 -0.53
C SER A 465 12.62 -4.87 -1.37
N ARG A 466 12.97 -3.69 -0.83
CA ARG A 466 14.40 -3.48 -0.56
C ARG A 466 14.64 -4.06 0.83
N LEU A 467 14.93 -5.36 0.87
CA LEU A 467 15.74 -5.88 1.97
C LEU A 467 17.08 -5.13 1.85
N PRO A 468 17.52 -4.39 2.88
CA PRO A 468 18.83 -3.77 2.90
C PRO A 468 19.95 -4.81 2.86
#